data_AF-A0A1A8I5T0-F1
#
_entry.id   AF-A0A1A8I5T0-F1
#
_cell.length_a   1.000
_cell.length_b   1.000
_cell.length_c   1.000
_cell.angle_alpha   90.00
_cell.angle_beta   90.00
_cell.angle_gamma   90.00
#
_symmetry.space_group_name_H-M   'P 1'
#
loop_
_entity.id
_entity.type
_entity.pdbx_description
1 polymer ?
#
loop_
_entity_poly.entity_id
_entity_poly.type
_entity_poly.pdbx_seq_one_letter_code
_entity_poly.pdbx_strand_id
1 'polypeptide(L)'
;MSAVWSHFKLETEGCPTATCNVCKLSVSRGGKDRAAFNTTNLIRHLKNKHPAQYSEFTAATQIKTWSQPTLEAMLKNKEKLPKDSDKAKNITAKIAEFIALDDQPLSVVSNVGFRRLMEHLEPRYELPSRSYFTDTALPSIHNKLRDHLLVMLSKVSAFGFTTDIWSSSVCPMSLISFTAQWIDSSFNLQRATINAQHFRGSHTAEHVKQAIGDMLNSWGIEKERVHVIVRDNARNMKRAMEDLAVPSLGCVAHTLQLVVHEGLLSQRSVTDTMANARKIIGHFKHSPLAYSRLEDIQISLKMTVKRLKQDVHVRWNSSLYMLQSILEQKRALSIYTADHNLPATLTSSQWTLMENTAEVLVPLEELTREVSKETATAADVIPAISGWFCFIFYILIKEHTMFFNILNK
;
A
#
# COMPACT_ATOMS: atom_id res chain seq x y z
N MET A 1 3.08 -13.31 -48.43
CA MET A 1 2.99 -13.87 -49.79
C MET A 1 2.31 -15.24 -49.71
N SER A 2 1.48 -15.61 -50.69
CA SER A 2 0.67 -16.85 -50.63
C SER A 2 1.55 -18.12 -50.58
N ALA A 3 1.22 -19.07 -49.70
CA ALA A 3 1.95 -20.32 -49.49
C ALA A 3 1.98 -21.23 -50.74
N VAL A 4 1.10 -20.99 -51.71
CA VAL A 4 1.02 -21.76 -52.96
C VAL A 4 2.30 -21.68 -53.80
N TRP A 5 3.08 -20.59 -53.66
CA TRP A 5 4.30 -20.37 -54.44
C TRP A 5 5.45 -21.31 -54.07
N SER A 6 5.39 -22.02 -52.93
CA SER A 6 6.35 -23.07 -52.60
C SER A 6 6.29 -24.26 -53.60
N HIS A 7 5.17 -24.41 -54.31
CA HIS A 7 4.93 -25.53 -55.24
C HIS A 7 4.99 -25.13 -56.73
N PHE A 8 5.20 -23.85 -57.05
CA PHE A 8 5.24 -23.36 -58.43
C PHE A 8 6.39 -22.38 -58.66
N LYS A 9 6.94 -22.37 -59.88
CA LYS A 9 7.99 -21.44 -60.31
C LYS A 9 7.52 -20.59 -61.48
N LEU A 10 7.93 -19.33 -61.49
CA LEU A 10 7.78 -18.43 -62.63
C LEU A 10 9.07 -18.45 -63.43
N GLU A 11 8.97 -18.55 -64.76
CA GLU A 11 10.14 -18.45 -65.65
C GLU A 11 10.64 -17.01 -65.75
N THR A 12 9.73 -16.04 -65.76
CA THR A 12 10.04 -14.60 -65.75
C THR A 12 9.02 -13.81 -64.93
N GLU A 13 9.43 -12.68 -64.35
CA GLU A 13 8.55 -11.81 -63.59
C GLU A 13 7.48 -11.15 -64.50
N GLY A 14 6.25 -11.62 -64.40
CA GLY A 14 5.12 -11.12 -65.19
C GLY A 14 4.53 -12.13 -66.18
N CYS A 15 5.03 -13.37 -66.20
CA CYS A 15 4.46 -14.43 -67.02
C CYS A 15 3.00 -14.75 -66.61
N PRO A 16 2.06 -14.91 -67.57
CA PRO A 16 0.66 -15.28 -67.31
C PRO A 16 0.50 -16.74 -66.86
N THR A 17 1.57 -17.52 -66.91
CA THR A 17 1.60 -18.93 -66.51
C THR A 17 2.69 -19.16 -65.47
N ALA A 18 2.53 -20.20 -64.66
CA ALA A 18 3.53 -20.66 -63.71
C ALA A 18 3.67 -22.18 -63.78
N THR A 19 4.88 -22.67 -63.67
CA THR A 19 5.24 -24.07 -63.88
C THR A 19 5.17 -24.84 -62.57
N CYS A 20 4.45 -25.95 -62.55
CA CYS A 20 4.34 -26.81 -61.37
C CYS A 20 5.69 -27.49 -61.07
N ASN A 21 6.14 -27.44 -59.82
CA ASN A 21 7.41 -28.05 -59.43
C ASN A 21 7.38 -29.59 -59.53
N VAL A 22 6.20 -30.21 -59.40
CA VAL A 22 6.02 -31.66 -59.36
C VAL A 22 5.84 -32.25 -60.77
N CYS A 23 4.79 -31.85 -61.51
CA CYS A 23 4.51 -32.41 -62.84
C CYS A 23 5.12 -31.62 -64.02
N LYS A 24 5.77 -30.48 -63.76
CA LYS A 24 6.34 -29.58 -64.78
C LYS A 24 5.33 -29.00 -65.79
N LEU A 25 4.02 -29.17 -65.56
CA LEU A 25 3.00 -28.54 -66.40
C LEU A 25 2.94 -27.03 -66.13
N SER A 26 2.76 -26.26 -67.21
CA SER A 26 2.50 -24.82 -67.14
C SER A 26 1.02 -24.55 -66.86
N VAL A 27 0.73 -23.82 -65.78
CA VAL A 27 -0.62 -23.52 -65.29
C VAL A 27 -0.89 -22.03 -65.40
N SER A 28 -1.99 -21.65 -66.07
CA SER A 28 -2.40 -20.25 -66.20
C SER A 28 -2.80 -19.65 -64.85
N ARG A 29 -2.35 -18.42 -64.59
CA ARG A 29 -2.68 -17.62 -63.40
C ARG A 29 -4.03 -16.90 -63.49
N GLY A 30 -4.76 -17.06 -64.60
CA GLY A 30 -6.00 -16.35 -64.88
C GLY A 30 -5.78 -14.85 -65.10
N GLY A 31 -6.74 -14.18 -65.76
CA GLY A 31 -6.62 -12.74 -66.10
C GLY A 31 -5.88 -12.48 -67.42
N LYS A 32 -6.11 -11.29 -68.00
CA LYS A 32 -5.50 -10.86 -69.28
C LYS A 32 -4.25 -9.99 -69.09
N ASP A 33 -4.10 -9.39 -67.91
CA ASP A 33 -3.07 -8.43 -67.54
C ASP A 33 -2.50 -8.74 -66.15
N ARG A 34 -1.30 -8.20 -65.85
CA ARG A 34 -0.55 -8.51 -64.63
C ARG A 34 -1.31 -8.19 -63.34
N ALA A 35 -2.24 -7.23 -63.39
CA ALA A 35 -3.09 -6.84 -62.26
C ALA A 35 -4.20 -7.86 -61.95
N ALA A 36 -4.66 -8.63 -62.94
CA ALA A 36 -5.73 -9.62 -62.76
C ALA A 36 -5.24 -11.04 -62.44
N PHE A 37 -3.92 -11.25 -62.35
CA PHE A 37 -3.34 -12.57 -62.07
C PHE A 37 -3.65 -13.03 -60.64
N ASN A 38 -4.27 -14.20 -60.51
CA ASN A 38 -4.61 -14.80 -59.22
C ASN A 38 -3.99 -16.20 -59.06
N THR A 39 -4.26 -16.84 -57.93
CA THR A 39 -3.67 -18.16 -57.58
C THR A 39 -4.69 -19.30 -57.60
N THR A 40 -5.93 -19.04 -58.00
CA THR A 40 -7.04 -20.00 -57.93
C THR A 40 -6.81 -21.23 -58.81
N ASN A 41 -6.30 -21.02 -60.02
CA ASN A 41 -5.98 -22.11 -60.95
C ASN A 41 -4.81 -22.98 -60.45
N LEU A 42 -3.84 -22.38 -59.77
CA LEU A 42 -2.69 -23.07 -59.19
C LEU A 42 -3.12 -23.98 -58.03
N ILE A 43 -3.98 -23.46 -57.15
CA ILE A 43 -4.56 -24.21 -56.04
C ILE A 43 -5.44 -25.36 -56.57
N ARG A 44 -6.25 -25.11 -57.60
CA ARG A 44 -7.08 -26.15 -58.25
C ARG A 44 -6.24 -27.22 -58.93
N HIS A 45 -5.13 -26.84 -59.57
CA HIS A 45 -4.19 -27.80 -60.15
C HIS A 45 -3.59 -28.71 -59.08
N LEU A 46 -3.12 -28.15 -57.95
CA LEU A 46 -2.62 -28.95 -56.82
C LEU A 46 -3.69 -29.90 -56.30
N LYS A 47 -4.91 -29.41 -56.06
CA LYS A 47 -6.02 -30.24 -55.56
C LYS A 47 -6.32 -31.46 -56.45
N ASN A 48 -6.29 -31.27 -57.77
CA ASN A 48 -6.75 -32.30 -58.71
C ASN A 48 -5.62 -33.23 -59.19
N LYS A 49 -4.38 -32.75 -59.27
CA LYS A 49 -3.25 -33.52 -59.82
C LYS A 49 -2.24 -33.95 -58.76
N HIS A 50 -2.21 -33.27 -57.62
CA HIS A 50 -1.19 -33.43 -56.57
C HIS A 50 -1.81 -33.41 -55.16
N PRO A 51 -2.63 -34.41 -54.78
CA PRO A 51 -3.38 -34.41 -53.52
C PRO A 51 -2.48 -34.33 -52.28
N ALA A 52 -1.29 -34.96 -52.32
CA ALA A 52 -0.32 -34.91 -51.22
C ALA A 52 0.21 -33.49 -50.98
N GLN A 53 0.64 -32.80 -52.04
CA GLN A 53 1.14 -31.42 -51.97
C GLN A 53 0.00 -30.42 -51.68
N TYR A 54 -1.24 -30.73 -52.09
CA TYR A 54 -2.41 -29.95 -51.68
C TYR A 54 -2.66 -30.06 -50.18
N SER A 55 -2.46 -31.23 -49.58
CA SER A 55 -2.56 -31.44 -48.13
C SER A 55 -1.48 -30.69 -47.36
N GLU A 56 -0.26 -30.62 -47.87
CA GLU A 56 0.82 -29.80 -47.30
C GLU A 56 0.49 -28.30 -47.39
N PHE A 57 -0.01 -27.86 -48.56
CA PHE A 57 -0.45 -26.49 -48.76
C PHE A 57 -1.59 -26.10 -47.79
N THR A 58 -2.61 -26.94 -47.61
CA THR A 58 -3.71 -26.63 -46.69
C THR A 58 -3.25 -26.61 -45.23
N ALA A 59 -2.31 -27.48 -44.84
CA ALA A 59 -1.70 -27.45 -43.51
C ALA A 59 -0.89 -26.15 -43.29
N ALA A 60 -0.09 -25.73 -44.28
CA ALA A 60 0.71 -24.50 -44.21
C ALA A 60 -0.12 -23.20 -44.29
N THR A 61 -1.35 -23.27 -44.83
CA THR A 61 -2.24 -22.11 -45.02
C THR A 61 -3.30 -22.00 -43.91
N GLN A 62 -3.12 -22.64 -42.74
CA GLN A 62 -3.97 -22.43 -41.55
C GLN A 62 -3.83 -21.01 -40.92
N ILE A 63 -3.83 -19.97 -41.76
CA ILE A 63 -4.15 -18.60 -41.38
C ILE A 63 -5.68 -18.51 -41.38
N LYS A 64 -6.24 -18.32 -40.18
CA LYS A 64 -7.65 -17.97 -39.86
C LYS A 64 -8.46 -17.53 -41.08
N THR A 65 -9.19 -18.47 -41.68
CA THR A 65 -10.36 -18.11 -42.47
C THR A 65 -11.34 -17.42 -41.53
N TRP A 66 -11.67 -16.17 -41.82
CA TRP A 66 -12.73 -15.46 -41.11
C TRP A 66 -14.06 -16.12 -41.50
N SER A 67 -14.39 -17.23 -40.83
CA SER A 67 -15.71 -17.84 -40.93
C SER A 67 -16.70 -16.92 -40.23
N GLN A 68 -17.73 -16.47 -40.95
CA GLN A 68 -18.85 -15.79 -40.33
C GLN A 68 -19.37 -16.69 -39.19
N PRO A 69 -19.43 -16.20 -37.94
CA PRO A 69 -19.93 -17.00 -36.84
C PRO A 69 -21.37 -17.41 -37.15
N THR A 70 -21.70 -18.69 -36.95
CA THR A 70 -23.06 -19.18 -37.13
C THR A 70 -24.02 -18.42 -36.20
N LEU A 71 -25.30 -18.35 -36.55
CA LEU A 71 -26.32 -17.69 -35.71
C LEU A 71 -26.29 -18.26 -34.28
N GLU A 72 -26.08 -19.58 -34.16
CA GLU A 72 -25.90 -20.30 -32.90
C GLU A 72 -24.64 -19.86 -32.13
N ALA A 73 -23.52 -19.66 -32.82
CA ALA A 73 -22.29 -19.13 -32.20
C ALA A 73 -22.46 -17.67 -31.75
N MET A 74 -23.22 -16.87 -32.48
CA MET A 74 -23.57 -15.49 -32.10
C MET A 74 -24.52 -15.45 -30.89
N LEU A 75 -25.49 -16.37 -30.82
CA LEU A 75 -26.39 -16.51 -29.67
C LEU A 75 -25.63 -17.02 -28.42
N LYS A 76 -24.77 -18.04 -28.56
CA LYS A 76 -23.91 -18.53 -27.47
C LYS A 76 -22.95 -17.46 -26.94
N ASN A 77 -22.50 -16.53 -27.79
CA ASN A 77 -21.67 -15.40 -27.35
C ASN A 77 -22.45 -14.33 -26.57
N LYS A 78 -23.79 -14.33 -26.63
CA LYS A 78 -24.64 -13.47 -25.79
C LYS A 78 -25.02 -14.12 -24.45
N GLU A 79 -24.89 -15.43 -24.32
CA GLU A 79 -25.19 -16.13 -23.07
C GLU A 79 -24.19 -15.76 -21.98
N LYS A 80 -24.72 -15.44 -20.79
CA LYS A 80 -23.91 -15.21 -19.60
C LYS A 80 -23.06 -16.45 -19.31
N LEU A 81 -21.84 -16.22 -18.82
CA LEU A 81 -20.98 -17.31 -18.37
C LEU A 81 -21.69 -18.08 -17.25
N PRO A 82 -21.72 -19.42 -17.31
CA PRO A 82 -22.15 -20.20 -16.17
C PRO A 82 -21.31 -19.82 -14.95
N LYS A 83 -21.96 -19.69 -13.78
CA LYS A 83 -21.29 -19.34 -12.53
C LYS A 83 -20.16 -20.33 -12.17
N ASP A 84 -20.32 -21.58 -12.59
CA ASP A 84 -19.34 -22.64 -12.38
C ASP A 84 -18.22 -22.72 -13.41
N SER A 85 -18.25 -21.90 -14.46
CA SER A 85 -17.19 -21.89 -15.47
C SER A 85 -15.85 -21.49 -14.85
N ASP A 86 -14.78 -22.16 -15.28
CA ASP A 86 -13.42 -21.87 -14.80
C ASP A 86 -13.04 -20.41 -15.05
N LYS A 87 -13.49 -19.85 -16.18
CA LYS A 87 -13.27 -18.44 -16.51
C LYS A 87 -13.94 -17.50 -15.49
N ALA A 88 -15.21 -17.73 -15.14
CA ALA A 88 -15.90 -16.90 -14.15
C ALA A 88 -15.28 -17.04 -12.75
N LYS A 89 -14.89 -18.26 -12.34
CA LYS A 89 -14.19 -18.52 -11.08
C LYS A 89 -12.85 -17.80 -11.02
N ASN A 90 -12.07 -17.84 -12.09
CA ASN A 90 -10.77 -17.16 -12.15
C ASN A 90 -10.91 -15.63 -12.10
N ILE A 91 -11.90 -15.07 -12.81
CA ILE A 91 -12.20 -13.63 -12.71
C ILE A 91 -12.59 -13.27 -11.27
N THR A 92 -13.50 -14.04 -10.66
CA THR A 92 -13.96 -13.81 -9.27
C THR A 92 -12.80 -13.88 -8.28
N ALA A 93 -11.91 -14.87 -8.43
CA ALA A 93 -10.73 -15.04 -7.59
C ALA A 93 -9.78 -13.84 -7.72
N LYS A 94 -9.56 -13.34 -8.94
CA LYS A 94 -8.73 -12.14 -9.18
C LYS A 94 -9.35 -10.86 -8.62
N ILE A 95 -10.67 -10.75 -8.61
CA ILE A 95 -11.36 -9.63 -7.95
C ILE A 95 -11.20 -9.72 -6.42
N ALA A 96 -11.31 -10.92 -5.84
CA ALA A 96 -11.10 -11.11 -4.41
C ALA A 96 -9.64 -10.83 -4.01
N GLU A 97 -8.68 -11.22 -4.85
CA GLU A 97 -7.26 -10.90 -4.68
C GLU A 97 -7.00 -9.38 -4.79
N PHE A 98 -7.59 -8.70 -5.78
CA PHE A 98 -7.57 -7.24 -5.89
C PHE A 98 -8.12 -6.57 -4.63
N ILE A 99 -9.25 -7.04 -4.11
CA ILE A 99 -9.84 -6.50 -2.88
C ILE A 99 -8.87 -6.66 -1.70
N ALA A 100 -8.25 -7.82 -1.57
CA ALA A 100 -7.38 -8.14 -0.43
C ALA A 100 -6.01 -7.45 -0.50
N LEU A 101 -5.37 -7.42 -1.68
CA LEU A 101 -4.03 -6.85 -1.85
C LEU A 101 -4.04 -5.32 -1.85
N ASP A 102 -5.07 -4.71 -2.43
CA ASP A 102 -5.15 -3.25 -2.60
C ASP A 102 -6.00 -2.57 -1.51
N ASP A 103 -6.33 -3.31 -0.44
CA ASP A 103 -7.15 -2.85 0.70
C ASP A 103 -8.43 -2.13 0.25
N GLN A 104 -9.12 -2.69 -0.75
CA GLN A 104 -10.29 -2.03 -1.33
C GLN A 104 -11.53 -2.26 -0.47
N PRO A 105 -12.40 -1.25 -0.36
CA PRO A 105 -13.68 -1.44 0.30
C PRO A 105 -14.50 -2.49 -0.45
N LEU A 106 -15.16 -3.39 0.28
CA LEU A 106 -16.00 -4.44 -0.30
C LEU A 106 -17.12 -3.89 -1.20
N SER A 107 -17.49 -2.61 -1.02
CA SER A 107 -18.44 -1.91 -1.88
C SER A 107 -17.92 -1.65 -3.30
N VAL A 108 -16.64 -1.86 -3.60
CA VAL A 108 -16.04 -1.63 -4.92
C VAL A 108 -16.79 -2.38 -6.03
N VAL A 109 -17.27 -3.59 -5.75
CA VAL A 109 -18.04 -4.42 -6.69
C VAL A 109 -19.43 -3.83 -7.00
N SER A 110 -19.89 -2.87 -6.20
CA SER A 110 -21.11 -2.12 -6.42
C SER A 110 -20.88 -0.78 -7.11
N ASN A 111 -19.63 -0.32 -7.24
CA ASN A 111 -19.33 0.98 -7.83
C ASN A 111 -19.64 1.00 -9.33
N VAL A 112 -20.28 2.08 -9.79
CA VAL A 112 -20.71 2.24 -11.19
C VAL A 112 -19.54 2.12 -12.17
N GLY A 113 -18.41 2.78 -11.87
CA GLY A 113 -17.21 2.74 -12.72
C GLY A 113 -16.62 1.34 -12.82
N PHE A 114 -16.50 0.62 -11.70
CA PHE A 114 -15.98 -0.74 -11.66
C PHE A 114 -16.87 -1.71 -12.45
N ARG A 115 -18.20 -1.60 -12.31
CA ARG A 115 -19.14 -2.42 -13.08
C ARG A 115 -19.05 -2.18 -14.57
N ARG A 116 -18.94 -0.93 -15.01
CA ARG A 116 -18.73 -0.58 -16.43
C ARG A 116 -17.42 -1.14 -16.98
N LEU A 117 -16.35 -1.09 -16.19
CA LEU A 117 -15.07 -1.71 -16.54
C LEU A 117 -15.22 -3.22 -16.74
N MET A 118 -15.85 -3.92 -15.78
CA MET A 118 -16.06 -5.36 -15.88
C MET A 118 -16.94 -5.75 -17.06
N GLU A 119 -17.99 -4.97 -17.34
CA GLU A 119 -18.86 -5.17 -18.49
C GLU A 119 -18.11 -4.94 -19.82
N HIS A 120 -17.17 -3.99 -19.88
CA HIS A 120 -16.33 -3.79 -21.06
C HIS A 120 -15.33 -4.92 -21.27
N LEU A 121 -14.69 -5.40 -20.19
CA LEU A 121 -13.66 -6.44 -20.25
C LEU A 121 -14.25 -7.84 -20.53
N GLU A 122 -15.36 -8.17 -19.88
CA GLU A 122 -16.06 -9.44 -20.06
C GLU A 122 -17.58 -9.25 -19.87
N PRO A 123 -18.32 -8.86 -20.93
CA PRO A 123 -19.76 -8.62 -20.85
C PRO A 123 -20.58 -9.83 -20.40
N ARG A 124 -20.05 -11.04 -20.61
CA ARG A 124 -20.73 -12.30 -20.26
C ARG A 124 -20.56 -12.66 -18.79
N TYR A 125 -19.62 -12.06 -18.09
CA TYR A 125 -19.41 -12.32 -16.66
C TYR A 125 -20.49 -11.61 -15.82
N GLU A 126 -21.01 -12.34 -14.83
CA GLU A 126 -21.92 -11.78 -13.84
C GLU A 126 -21.14 -11.56 -12.54
N LEU A 127 -20.97 -10.29 -12.17
CA LEU A 127 -20.21 -9.91 -10.98
C LEU A 127 -20.95 -10.33 -9.71
N PRO A 128 -20.33 -11.11 -8.80
CA PRO A 128 -20.95 -11.48 -7.54
C PRO A 128 -21.25 -10.28 -6.63
N SER A 129 -22.18 -10.49 -5.70
CA SER A 129 -22.57 -9.47 -4.74
C SER A 129 -21.47 -9.22 -3.70
N ARG A 130 -21.53 -8.05 -3.05
CA ARG A 130 -20.69 -7.74 -1.88
C ARG A 130 -20.72 -8.84 -0.82
N SER A 131 -21.90 -9.41 -0.53
CA SER A 131 -22.06 -10.49 0.44
C SER A 131 -21.28 -11.73 0.04
N TYR A 132 -21.28 -12.11 -1.24
CA TYR A 132 -20.47 -13.26 -1.70
C TYR A 132 -18.97 -13.07 -1.41
N PHE A 133 -18.43 -11.87 -1.65
CA PHE A 133 -17.03 -11.59 -1.32
C PHE A 133 -16.77 -11.63 0.19
N THR A 134 -17.73 -11.14 0.99
CA THR A 134 -17.65 -11.08 2.45
C THR A 134 -17.69 -12.47 3.08
N ASP A 135 -18.66 -13.29 2.67
CA ASP A 135 -19.03 -14.51 3.38
C ASP A 135 -18.39 -15.76 2.77
N THR A 136 -17.94 -15.69 1.51
CA THR A 136 -17.42 -16.86 0.76
C THR A 136 -16.02 -16.64 0.22
N ALA A 137 -15.81 -15.63 -0.64
CA ALA A 137 -14.56 -15.52 -1.40
C ALA A 137 -13.36 -15.18 -0.50
N LEU A 138 -13.47 -14.14 0.33
CA LEU A 138 -12.39 -13.72 1.23
C LEU A 138 -12.13 -14.75 2.34
N PRO A 139 -13.15 -15.32 3.02
CA PRO A 139 -12.92 -16.42 3.97
C PRO A 139 -12.23 -17.63 3.33
N SER A 140 -12.55 -17.97 2.07
CA SER A 140 -11.86 -19.04 1.36
C SER A 140 -10.37 -18.75 1.14
N ILE A 141 -10.03 -17.52 0.73
CA ILE A 141 -8.63 -17.09 0.57
C ILE A 141 -7.91 -17.11 1.92
N HIS A 142 -8.54 -16.55 2.97
CA HIS A 142 -8.00 -16.52 4.31
C HIS A 142 -7.70 -17.93 4.83
N ASN A 143 -8.63 -18.88 4.70
CA ASN A 143 -8.44 -20.25 5.18
C ASN A 143 -7.30 -20.96 4.43
N LYS A 144 -7.19 -20.80 3.11
CA LYS A 144 -6.06 -21.34 2.33
C LYS A 144 -4.72 -20.78 2.80
N LEU A 145 -4.66 -19.48 3.06
CA LEU A 145 -3.45 -18.82 3.58
C LEU A 145 -3.13 -19.28 5.00
N ARG A 146 -4.15 -19.43 5.85
CA ARG A 146 -4.02 -19.95 7.21
C ARG A 146 -3.44 -21.35 7.22
N ASP A 147 -3.96 -22.26 6.40
CA ASP A 147 -3.47 -23.64 6.30
C ASP A 147 -2.01 -23.68 5.84
N HIS A 148 -1.66 -22.86 4.84
CA HIS A 148 -0.29 -22.71 4.38
C HIS A 148 0.65 -22.16 5.48
N LEU A 149 0.20 -21.14 6.22
CA LEU A 149 0.95 -20.56 7.34
C LEU A 149 1.10 -21.57 8.49
N LEU A 150 0.08 -22.36 8.85
CA LEU A 150 0.19 -23.39 9.88
C LEU A 150 1.32 -24.39 9.57
N VAL A 151 1.41 -24.85 8.33
CA VAL A 151 2.50 -25.74 7.88
C VAL A 151 3.85 -25.04 7.97
N MET A 152 3.94 -23.77 7.55
CA MET A 152 5.18 -23.00 7.59
C MET A 152 5.66 -22.76 9.04
N LEU A 153 4.76 -22.28 9.89
CA LEU A 153 5.02 -21.96 11.29
C LEU A 153 5.37 -23.22 12.09
N SER A 154 4.87 -24.41 11.73
CA SER A 154 5.24 -25.66 12.43
C SER A 154 6.74 -25.95 12.42
N LYS A 155 7.48 -25.44 11.42
CA LYS A 155 8.92 -25.70 11.21
C LYS A 155 9.83 -24.70 11.91
N VAL A 156 9.28 -23.62 12.45
CA VAL A 156 10.04 -22.51 13.01
C VAL A 156 10.50 -22.83 14.44
N SER A 157 11.79 -22.69 14.76
CA SER A 157 12.27 -23.00 16.12
C SER A 157 11.89 -21.94 17.14
N ALA A 158 11.95 -20.66 16.78
CA ALA A 158 11.71 -19.54 17.68
C ALA A 158 10.99 -18.38 16.97
N PHE A 159 10.11 -17.71 17.70
CA PHE A 159 9.31 -16.60 17.22
C PHE A 159 9.56 -15.32 18.03
N GLY A 160 9.70 -14.21 17.32
CA GLY A 160 9.38 -12.89 17.87
C GLY A 160 7.93 -12.55 17.56
N PHE A 161 7.25 -11.82 18.44
CA PHE A 161 5.92 -11.30 18.15
C PHE A 161 5.84 -9.81 18.40
N THR A 162 4.95 -9.14 17.68
CA THR A 162 4.50 -7.78 17.99
C THR A 162 3.00 -7.80 18.21
N THR A 163 2.53 -7.09 19.24
CA THR A 163 1.11 -6.93 19.53
C THR A 163 0.77 -5.49 19.81
N ASP A 164 -0.38 -5.05 19.29
CA ASP A 164 -0.92 -3.73 19.55
C ASP A 164 -2.43 -3.83 19.83
N ILE A 165 -2.91 -3.00 20.74
CA ILE A 165 -4.33 -2.83 21.02
C ILE A 165 -4.68 -1.37 20.77
N TRP A 166 -5.57 -1.13 19.81
CA TRP A 166 -6.01 0.22 19.49
C TRP A 166 -7.52 0.30 19.41
N SER A 167 -8.05 1.46 19.78
CA SER A 167 -9.46 1.78 19.58
C SER A 167 -9.64 2.44 18.22
N SER A 168 -10.68 2.03 17.50
CA SER A 168 -11.09 2.65 16.25
C SER A 168 -11.55 4.08 16.50
N SER A 169 -11.13 5.00 15.61
CA SER A 169 -11.55 6.41 15.66
C SER A 169 -12.94 6.63 15.08
N VAL A 170 -13.50 5.64 14.36
CA VAL A 170 -14.75 5.76 13.60
C VAL A 170 -15.89 4.92 14.19
N CYS A 171 -15.59 4.02 15.11
CA CYS A 171 -16.59 3.20 15.81
C CYS A 171 -16.08 2.80 17.21
N PRO A 172 -16.97 2.51 18.18
CA PRO A 172 -16.60 2.11 19.53
C PRO A 172 -16.13 0.66 19.58
N MET A 173 -15.08 0.35 18.82
CA MET A 173 -14.48 -0.97 18.71
C MET A 173 -13.00 -0.87 19.06
N SER A 174 -12.52 -1.82 19.85
CA SER A 174 -11.09 -2.03 20.07
C SER A 174 -10.63 -3.24 19.27
N LEU A 175 -9.48 -3.16 18.63
CA LEU A 175 -8.87 -4.25 17.89
C LEU A 175 -7.59 -4.66 18.59
N ILE A 176 -7.26 -5.95 18.51
CA ILE A 176 -5.97 -6.51 18.90
C ILE A 176 -5.34 -7.16 17.68
N SER A 177 -4.07 -6.85 17.43
CA SER A 177 -3.25 -7.54 16.44
C SER A 177 -2.19 -8.41 17.10
N PHE A 178 -1.84 -9.48 16.42
CA PHE A 178 -0.75 -10.36 16.78
C PHE A 178 0.00 -10.77 15.52
N THR A 179 1.24 -10.31 15.41
CA THR A 179 2.09 -10.53 14.25
C THR A 179 3.29 -11.35 14.65
N ALA A 180 3.44 -12.51 14.03
CA ALA A 180 4.58 -13.40 14.19
C ALA A 180 5.73 -12.95 13.29
N GLN A 181 6.95 -13.09 13.80
CA GLN A 181 8.20 -12.80 13.11
C GLN A 181 9.18 -13.94 13.37
N TRP A 182 9.88 -14.39 12.33
CA TRP A 182 10.87 -15.44 12.45
C TRP A 182 11.94 -15.30 11.38
N ILE A 183 13.04 -16.02 11.55
CA ILE A 183 14.13 -16.06 10.57
C ILE A 183 14.06 -17.42 9.87
N ASP A 184 14.05 -17.41 8.53
CA ASP A 184 14.05 -18.63 7.74
C ASP A 184 15.46 -19.25 7.61
N SER A 185 15.56 -20.42 6.98
CA SER A 185 16.83 -21.13 6.77
C SER A 185 17.83 -20.36 5.90
N SER A 186 17.36 -19.38 5.13
CA SER A 186 18.18 -18.50 4.30
C SER A 186 18.55 -17.19 5.01
N PHE A 187 18.31 -17.12 6.32
CA PHE A 187 18.57 -15.96 7.17
C PHE A 187 17.78 -14.71 6.79
N ASN A 188 16.59 -14.87 6.19
CA ASN A 188 15.69 -13.75 5.91
C ASN A 188 14.64 -13.61 7.01
N LEU A 189 14.38 -12.36 7.40
CA LEU A 189 13.29 -12.03 8.31
C LEU A 189 11.95 -12.21 7.59
N GLN A 190 11.15 -13.13 8.10
CA GLN A 190 9.78 -13.38 7.67
C GLN A 190 8.80 -12.84 8.72
N ARG A 191 7.62 -12.42 8.26
CA ARG A 191 6.56 -11.89 9.12
C ARG A 191 5.20 -12.33 8.62
N ALA A 192 4.28 -12.54 9.55
CA ALA A 192 2.87 -12.78 9.24
C ALA A 192 1.99 -12.25 10.36
N THR A 193 1.00 -11.43 10.01
CA THR A 193 -0.07 -11.07 10.96
C THR A 193 -1.02 -12.26 11.06
N ILE A 194 -0.90 -12.99 12.16
CA ILE A 194 -1.61 -14.25 12.38
C ILE A 194 -2.97 -14.03 13.06
N ASN A 195 -3.14 -12.91 13.76
CA ASN A 195 -4.46 -12.51 14.25
C ASN A 195 -4.65 -10.99 14.12
N ALA A 196 -5.85 -10.61 13.71
CA ALA A 196 -6.38 -9.26 13.83
C ALA A 196 -7.87 -9.40 14.14
N GLN A 197 -8.28 -9.12 15.37
CA GLN A 197 -9.65 -9.37 15.81
C GLN A 197 -10.19 -8.29 16.74
N HIS A 198 -11.52 -8.23 16.82
CA HIS A 198 -12.22 -7.37 17.75
C HIS A 198 -11.96 -7.81 19.19
N PHE A 199 -11.42 -6.90 19.99
CA PHE A 199 -11.13 -7.08 21.41
C PHE A 199 -12.27 -6.47 22.22
N ARG A 200 -13.21 -7.33 22.63
CA ARG A 200 -14.43 -6.92 23.34
C ARG A 200 -14.18 -6.77 24.84
N GLY A 201 -14.88 -5.81 25.44
CA GLY A 201 -14.93 -5.65 26.89
C GLY A 201 -13.78 -4.83 27.45
N SER A 202 -13.49 -5.05 28.74
CA SER A 202 -12.46 -4.29 29.46
C SER A 202 -11.06 -4.78 29.09
N HIS A 203 -10.14 -3.83 28.87
CA HIS A 203 -8.73 -4.11 28.57
C HIS A 203 -7.94 -4.49 29.83
N THR A 204 -8.46 -5.45 30.62
CA THR A 204 -7.78 -5.96 31.82
C THR A 204 -6.62 -6.86 31.42
N ALA A 205 -5.62 -6.98 32.31
CA ALA A 205 -4.49 -7.87 32.08
C ALA A 205 -4.92 -9.33 31.86
N GLU A 206 -5.94 -9.81 32.58
CA GLU A 206 -6.42 -11.20 32.44
C GLU A 206 -7.05 -11.44 31.07
N HIS A 207 -7.88 -10.52 30.55
CA HIS A 207 -8.46 -10.67 29.22
C HIS A 207 -7.42 -10.61 28.11
N VAL A 208 -6.40 -9.75 28.24
CA VAL A 208 -5.29 -9.67 27.28
C VAL A 208 -4.50 -10.98 27.28
N LYS A 209 -4.17 -11.51 28.47
CA LYS A 209 -3.48 -12.79 28.66
C LYS A 209 -4.27 -13.92 28.02
N GLN A 210 -5.58 -14.01 28.29
CA GLN A 210 -6.44 -15.02 27.70
C GLN A 210 -6.45 -14.91 26.17
N ALA A 211 -6.66 -13.72 25.62
CA ALA A 211 -6.69 -13.52 24.18
C ALA A 211 -5.38 -13.93 23.49
N ILE A 212 -4.22 -13.54 24.03
CA ILE A 212 -2.92 -13.91 23.46
C ILE A 212 -2.63 -15.40 23.64
N GLY A 213 -3.02 -15.99 24.77
CA GLY A 213 -2.93 -17.45 24.99
C GLY A 213 -3.78 -18.23 23.98
N ASP A 214 -5.02 -17.81 23.75
CA ASP A 214 -5.93 -18.42 22.78
C ASP A 214 -5.39 -18.28 21.35
N MET A 215 -4.77 -17.14 21.02
CA MET A 215 -4.10 -16.94 19.73
C MET A 215 -2.95 -17.95 19.55
N LEU A 216 -2.02 -18.04 20.51
CA LEU A 216 -0.91 -19.00 20.46
C LEU A 216 -1.41 -20.44 20.29
N ASN A 217 -2.43 -20.83 21.06
CA ASN A 217 -3.05 -22.16 20.97
C ASN A 217 -3.70 -22.40 19.59
N SER A 218 -4.40 -21.42 19.04
CA SER A 218 -5.09 -21.54 17.74
C SER A 218 -4.14 -21.74 16.55
N TRP A 219 -2.87 -21.38 16.74
CA TRP A 219 -1.78 -21.55 15.77
C TRP A 219 -0.83 -22.70 16.11
N GLY A 220 -1.08 -23.45 17.20
CA GLY A 220 -0.23 -24.55 17.66
C GLY A 220 1.18 -24.11 18.06
N ILE A 221 1.30 -22.89 18.60
CA ILE A 221 2.58 -22.32 19.01
C ILE A 221 2.74 -22.50 20.52
N GLU A 222 3.71 -23.34 20.89
CA GLU A 222 4.11 -23.56 22.28
C GLU A 222 4.80 -22.32 22.85
N LYS A 223 4.63 -22.06 24.16
CA LYS A 223 5.18 -20.87 24.83
C LYS A 223 6.71 -20.87 24.81
N GLU A 224 7.32 -22.04 24.82
CA GLU A 224 8.76 -22.27 24.80
C GLU A 224 9.39 -21.81 23.49
N ARG A 225 8.61 -21.74 22.40
CA ARG A 225 9.03 -21.23 21.10
C ARG A 225 8.88 -19.71 20.99
N VAL A 226 8.32 -19.05 22.00
CA VAL A 226 8.20 -17.58 22.07
C VAL A 226 9.51 -17.01 22.61
N HIS A 227 10.31 -16.39 21.74
CA HIS A 227 11.54 -15.71 22.13
C HIS A 227 11.24 -14.39 22.84
N VAL A 228 10.37 -13.56 22.25
CA VAL A 228 9.97 -12.27 22.83
C VAL A 228 8.68 -11.76 22.20
N ILE A 229 7.85 -11.08 23.00
CA ILE A 229 6.70 -10.30 22.54
C ILE A 229 6.96 -8.81 22.75
N VAL A 230 6.98 -8.03 21.68
CA VAL A 230 7.02 -6.57 21.72
C VAL A 230 5.61 -6.03 21.84
N ARG A 231 5.35 -5.25 22.89
CA ARG A 231 4.03 -4.73 23.26
C ARG A 231 4.09 -3.22 23.52
N ASP A 232 2.95 -2.54 23.60
CA ASP A 232 2.90 -1.14 24.07
C ASP A 232 3.37 -1.02 25.54
N ASN A 233 3.48 0.20 26.09
CA ASN A 233 3.87 0.36 27.49
C ASN A 233 2.70 0.38 28.50
N ALA A 234 1.50 -0.04 28.09
CA ALA A 234 0.36 -0.08 28.99
C ALA A 234 0.60 -1.10 30.11
N ARG A 235 0.24 -0.70 31.34
CA ARG A 235 0.42 -1.53 32.55
C ARG A 235 -0.25 -2.89 32.42
N ASN A 236 -1.43 -2.94 31.79
CA ASN A 236 -2.19 -4.18 31.61
C ASN A 236 -1.52 -5.12 30.60
N MET A 237 -0.88 -4.59 29.55
CA MET A 237 -0.13 -5.39 28.59
C MET A 237 1.10 -6.03 29.25
N LYS A 238 1.87 -5.24 30.01
CA LYS A 238 3.03 -5.76 30.77
C LYS A 238 2.61 -6.88 31.72
N ARG A 239 1.59 -6.62 32.56
CA ARG A 239 1.09 -7.60 33.53
C ARG A 239 0.56 -8.86 32.84
N ALA A 240 -0.14 -8.74 31.72
CA ALA A 240 -0.65 -9.88 30.97
C ALA A 240 0.47 -10.82 30.50
N MET A 241 1.61 -10.27 30.04
CA MET A 241 2.74 -11.08 29.60
C MET A 241 3.46 -11.77 30.77
N GLU A 242 3.59 -11.07 31.90
CA GLU A 242 4.10 -11.63 33.16
C GLU A 242 3.22 -12.78 33.64
N ASP A 243 1.90 -12.58 33.67
CA ASP A 243 0.91 -13.59 34.07
C ASP A 243 0.83 -14.76 33.06
N LEU A 244 1.16 -14.54 31.78
CA LEU A 244 1.25 -15.60 30.75
C LEU A 244 2.57 -16.38 30.82
N ALA A 245 3.56 -15.85 31.55
CA ALA A 245 4.94 -16.34 31.67
C ALA A 245 5.69 -16.38 30.32
N VAL A 246 5.55 -15.32 29.50
CA VAL A 246 6.29 -15.17 28.23
C VAL A 246 7.21 -13.95 28.27
N PRO A 247 8.43 -14.03 27.71
CA PRO A 247 9.31 -12.87 27.64
C PRO A 247 8.68 -11.73 26.83
N SER A 248 8.75 -10.50 27.33
CA SER A 248 8.22 -9.34 26.63
C SER A 248 9.05 -8.08 26.78
N LEU A 249 9.00 -7.22 25.77
CA LEU A 249 9.66 -5.91 25.74
C LEU A 249 8.65 -4.81 25.41
N GLY A 250 8.92 -3.61 25.93
CA GLY A 250 8.15 -2.42 25.60
C GLY A 250 8.54 -1.86 24.23
N CYS A 251 7.57 -1.32 23.52
CA CYS A 251 7.79 -0.64 22.26
C CYS A 251 8.59 0.65 22.46
N VAL A 252 9.76 0.75 21.81
CA VAL A 252 10.65 1.91 21.92
C VAL A 252 9.99 3.17 21.37
N ALA A 253 9.25 3.07 20.25
CA ALA A 253 8.52 4.22 19.70
C ALA A 253 7.49 4.77 20.70
N HIS A 254 6.81 3.88 21.43
CA HIS A 254 5.89 4.28 22.49
C HIS A 254 6.63 4.87 23.70
N THR A 255 7.80 4.34 24.06
CA THR A 255 8.67 4.94 25.09
C THR A 255 9.08 6.36 24.71
N LEU A 256 9.53 6.58 23.47
CA LEU A 256 9.90 7.91 22.97
C LEU A 256 8.72 8.88 23.01
N GLN A 257 7.53 8.41 22.63
CA GLN A 257 6.30 9.19 22.75
C GLN A 257 6.04 9.64 24.20
N LEU A 258 6.18 8.74 25.18
CA LEU A 258 6.02 9.08 26.60
C LEU A 258 7.08 10.09 27.06
N VAL A 259 8.35 9.87 26.72
CA VAL A 259 9.46 10.76 27.07
C VAL A 259 9.23 12.17 26.54
N VAL A 260 8.79 12.31 25.29
CA VAL A 260 8.47 13.63 24.70
C VAL A 260 7.29 14.28 25.40
N HIS A 261 6.21 13.53 25.63
CA HIS A 261 5.01 14.09 26.23
C HIS A 261 5.25 14.52 27.69
N GLU A 262 5.80 13.64 28.51
CA GLU A 262 6.01 13.90 29.93
C GLU A 262 7.19 14.85 30.17
N GLY A 263 8.29 14.66 29.43
CA GLY A 263 9.53 15.42 29.61
C GLY A 263 9.46 16.85 29.08
N LEU A 264 8.83 17.06 27.91
CA LEU A 264 8.85 18.33 27.20
C LEU A 264 7.47 18.98 27.04
N LEU A 265 6.49 18.27 26.47
CA LEU A 265 5.21 18.87 26.10
C LEU A 265 4.30 19.17 27.30
N SER A 266 4.51 18.48 28.43
CA SER A 266 3.78 18.70 29.69
C SER A 266 4.36 19.84 30.54
N GLN A 267 5.48 20.43 30.13
CA GLN A 267 6.04 21.59 30.82
C GLN A 267 5.13 22.80 30.63
N ARG A 268 4.72 23.45 31.73
CA ARG A 268 3.73 24.56 31.72
C ARG A 268 4.01 25.62 30.65
N SER A 269 5.24 26.11 30.58
CA SER A 269 5.65 27.12 29.59
C SER A 269 5.47 26.67 28.14
N VAL A 270 5.77 25.40 27.85
CA VAL A 270 5.60 24.79 26.52
C VAL A 270 4.11 24.60 26.24
N THR A 271 3.36 24.03 27.17
CA THR A 271 1.92 23.81 27.02
C THR A 271 1.16 25.11 26.75
N ASP A 272 1.45 26.17 27.50
CA ASP A 272 0.83 27.50 27.33
C ASP A 272 1.17 28.11 25.96
N THR A 273 2.42 27.99 25.55
CA THR A 273 2.90 28.45 24.24
C THR A 273 2.21 27.71 23.10
N MET A 274 2.10 26.39 23.21
CA MET A 274 1.38 25.56 22.24
C MET A 274 -0.12 25.89 22.21
N ALA A 275 -0.74 26.18 23.35
CA ALA A 275 -2.14 26.59 23.39
C ALA A 275 -2.37 27.90 22.63
N ASN A 276 -1.48 28.89 22.78
CA ASN A 276 -1.53 30.13 22.01
C ASN A 276 -1.31 29.89 20.51
N ALA A 277 -0.35 29.05 20.15
CA ALA A 277 -0.14 28.65 18.75
C ALA A 277 -1.40 27.99 18.15
N ARG A 278 -2.05 27.07 18.88
CA ARG A 278 -3.30 26.43 18.45
C ARG A 278 -4.44 27.44 18.24
N LYS A 279 -4.57 28.45 19.11
CA LYS A 279 -5.58 29.52 18.94
C LYS A 279 -5.36 30.29 17.64
N ILE A 280 -4.12 30.69 17.36
CA ILE A 280 -3.74 31.40 16.12
C ILE A 280 -4.06 30.52 14.90
N ILE A 281 -3.64 29.26 14.91
CA ILE A 281 -3.87 28.34 13.79
C ILE A 281 -5.37 28.06 13.60
N GLY A 282 -6.11 27.91 14.68
CA GLY A 282 -7.56 27.75 14.68
C GLY A 282 -8.29 28.88 13.96
N HIS A 283 -7.88 30.13 14.18
CA HIS A 283 -8.44 31.30 13.48
C HIS A 283 -8.38 31.16 11.96
N PHE A 284 -7.20 30.84 11.41
CA PHE A 284 -7.04 30.64 9.96
C PHE A 284 -7.69 29.36 9.45
N LYS A 285 -7.84 28.34 10.30
CA LYS A 285 -8.50 27.09 9.93
C LYS A 285 -10.00 27.25 9.80
N HIS A 286 -10.62 28.08 10.64
CA HIS A 286 -12.06 28.27 10.73
C HIS A 286 -12.58 29.49 9.95
N SER A 287 -11.72 30.47 9.62
CA SER A 287 -12.11 31.67 8.86
C SER A 287 -11.51 31.64 7.45
N PRO A 288 -12.30 31.32 6.40
CA PRO A 288 -11.85 31.37 5.01
C PRO A 288 -11.33 32.76 4.60
N LEU A 289 -11.95 33.82 5.12
CA LEU A 289 -11.52 35.19 4.87
C LEU A 289 -10.14 35.49 5.48
N ALA A 290 -9.89 35.04 6.72
CA ALA A 290 -8.58 35.20 7.34
C ALA A 290 -7.51 34.40 6.59
N TYR A 291 -7.85 33.20 6.13
CA TYR A 291 -6.96 32.36 5.31
C TYR A 291 -6.62 33.04 3.98
N SER A 292 -7.59 33.54 3.22
CA SER A 292 -7.37 34.23 1.94
C SER A 292 -6.43 35.43 2.10
N ARG A 293 -6.59 36.21 3.18
CA ARG A 293 -5.70 37.34 3.49
C ARG A 293 -4.29 36.89 3.83
N LEU A 294 -4.13 35.81 4.59
CA LEU A 294 -2.82 35.24 4.88
C LEU A 294 -2.15 34.72 3.59
N GLU A 295 -2.92 34.12 2.69
CA GLU A 295 -2.48 33.65 1.38
C GLU A 295 -1.98 34.82 0.50
N ASP A 296 -2.71 35.93 0.45
CA ASP A 296 -2.27 37.16 -0.24
C ASP A 296 -0.93 37.68 0.31
N ILE A 297 -0.78 37.68 1.65
CA ILE A 297 0.48 38.07 2.30
C ILE A 297 1.60 37.10 1.94
N GLN A 298 1.36 35.78 1.97
CA GLN A 298 2.34 34.77 1.55
C GLN A 298 2.80 34.99 0.11
N ILE A 299 1.87 35.28 -0.81
CA ILE A 299 2.16 35.57 -2.22
C ILE A 299 3.02 36.84 -2.35
N SER A 300 2.63 37.94 -1.68
CA SER A 300 3.38 39.19 -1.72
C SER A 300 4.82 39.05 -1.19
N LEU A 301 5.02 38.19 -0.19
CA LEU A 301 6.33 37.87 0.39
C LEU A 301 7.13 36.86 -0.43
N LYS A 302 6.59 36.35 -1.54
CA LYS A 302 7.16 35.25 -2.34
C LYS A 302 7.46 33.99 -1.51
N MET A 303 6.63 33.75 -0.49
CA MET A 303 6.71 32.55 0.34
C MET A 303 5.86 31.44 -0.27
N THR A 304 6.14 30.18 0.07
CA THR A 304 5.27 29.08 -0.32
C THR A 304 3.91 29.23 0.36
N VAL A 305 2.85 29.30 -0.44
CA VAL A 305 1.47 29.30 0.05
C VAL A 305 1.19 27.96 0.72
N LYS A 306 0.95 28.00 2.04
CA LYS A 306 0.70 26.81 2.85
C LYS A 306 -0.37 27.10 3.88
N ARG A 307 -1.27 26.14 4.07
CA ARG A 307 -2.20 26.13 5.20
C ARG A 307 -1.46 25.76 6.48
N LEU A 308 -1.71 26.53 7.54
CA LEU A 308 -1.19 26.24 8.87
C LEU A 308 -1.73 24.88 9.37
N LYS A 309 -0.82 24.04 9.87
CA LYS A 309 -1.13 22.70 10.38
C LYS A 309 -1.44 22.76 11.87
N GLN A 310 -2.58 22.24 12.28
CA GLN A 310 -2.92 22.06 13.70
C GLN A 310 -2.54 20.65 14.15
N ASP A 311 -2.01 20.52 15.36
CA ASP A 311 -1.63 19.23 15.92
C ASP A 311 -2.83 18.39 16.37
N VAL A 312 -2.57 17.09 16.53
CA VAL A 312 -3.48 16.11 17.11
C VAL A 312 -2.83 15.58 18.38
N HIS A 313 -3.44 15.88 19.53
CA HIS A 313 -2.85 15.66 20.86
C HIS A 313 -2.34 14.24 21.14
N VAL A 314 -2.83 13.23 20.41
CA VAL A 314 -2.49 11.81 20.62
C VAL A 314 -1.10 11.44 20.10
N ARG A 315 -0.53 12.16 19.13
CA ARG A 315 0.81 11.87 18.57
C ARG A 315 1.69 13.11 18.59
N TRP A 316 2.80 13.04 19.30
CA TRP A 316 3.69 14.19 19.50
C TRP A 316 4.29 14.71 18.18
N ASN A 317 4.49 13.86 17.16
CA ASN A 317 5.03 14.29 15.85
C ASN A 317 4.14 15.38 15.22
N SER A 318 2.83 15.32 15.43
CA SER A 318 1.91 16.34 14.92
C SER A 318 2.13 17.71 15.57
N SER A 319 2.57 17.73 16.84
CA SER A 319 2.96 18.94 17.55
C SER A 319 4.24 19.54 16.97
N LEU A 320 5.25 18.73 16.62
CA LEU A 320 6.42 19.19 15.88
C LEU A 320 6.04 19.82 14.54
N TYR A 321 5.20 19.15 13.74
CA TYR A 321 4.78 19.68 12.45
C TYR A 321 3.96 20.97 12.56
N MET A 322 3.18 21.13 13.64
CA MET A 322 2.50 22.39 13.96
C MET A 322 3.50 23.50 14.26
N LEU A 323 4.50 23.23 15.11
CA LEU A 323 5.55 24.19 15.46
C LEU A 323 6.34 24.64 14.22
N GLN A 324 6.80 23.70 13.39
CA GLN A 324 7.48 24.01 12.14
C GLN A 324 6.58 24.85 11.22
N SER A 325 5.31 24.49 11.08
CA SER A 325 4.36 25.21 10.23
C SER A 325 4.13 26.65 10.68
N ILE A 326 4.03 26.93 11.98
CA ILE A 326 3.82 28.31 12.47
C ILE A 326 5.11 29.13 12.42
N LEU A 327 6.27 28.50 12.69
CA LEU A 327 7.59 29.13 12.61
C LEU A 327 7.94 29.54 11.18
N GLU A 328 7.69 28.67 10.18
CA GLU A 328 7.85 29.00 8.75
C GLU A 328 7.05 30.24 8.35
N GLN A 329 5.90 30.47 8.99
CA GLN A 329 4.97 31.55 8.66
C GLN A 329 5.08 32.76 9.59
N LYS A 330 6.09 32.81 10.48
CA LYS A 330 6.30 33.89 11.46
C LYS A 330 6.28 35.28 10.81
N ARG A 331 6.93 35.44 9.65
CA ARG A 331 6.97 36.73 8.92
C ARG A 331 5.61 37.12 8.35
N ALA A 332 4.90 36.18 7.72
CA ALA A 332 3.56 36.43 7.17
C ALA A 332 2.56 36.77 8.30
N LEU A 333 2.62 36.05 9.42
CA LEU A 333 1.81 36.33 10.60
C LEU A 333 2.11 37.71 11.21
N SER A 334 3.38 38.13 11.22
CA SER A 334 3.78 39.46 11.73
C SER A 334 3.21 40.60 10.88
N ILE A 335 3.13 40.42 9.55
CA ILE A 335 2.50 41.41 8.66
C ILE A 335 0.98 41.37 8.82
N TYR A 336 0.39 40.19 8.92
CA TYR A 336 -1.05 40.06 9.17
C TYR A 336 -1.49 40.81 10.43
N THR A 337 -0.68 40.77 11.49
CA THR A 337 -0.97 41.49 12.74
C THR A 337 -0.91 43.01 12.64
N ALA A 338 -0.33 43.57 11.57
CA ALA A 338 -0.32 45.02 11.35
C ALA A 338 -1.72 45.56 11.00
N ASP A 339 -2.48 44.79 10.22
CA ASP A 339 -3.79 45.20 9.70
C ASP A 339 -4.96 44.48 10.39
N HIS A 340 -4.70 43.37 11.09
CA HIS A 340 -5.73 42.48 11.64
C HIS A 340 -5.36 41.94 13.02
N ASN A 341 -6.36 41.70 13.86
CA ASN A 341 -6.16 41.13 15.19
C ASN A 341 -6.09 39.60 15.15
N LEU A 342 -5.14 39.03 15.90
CA LEU A 342 -5.07 37.60 16.19
C LEU A 342 -5.75 37.28 17.54
N PRO A 343 -6.27 36.06 17.72
CA PRO A 343 -6.92 35.65 18.98
C PRO A 343 -5.94 35.45 20.14
N ALA A 344 -4.63 35.40 19.86
CA ALA A 344 -3.56 35.32 20.84
C ALA A 344 -2.30 35.96 20.26
N THR A 345 -1.47 36.49 21.14
CA THR A 345 -0.17 37.08 20.79
C THR A 345 0.93 36.23 21.41
N LEU A 346 1.90 35.83 20.58
CA LEU A 346 3.08 35.11 21.01
C LEU A 346 4.19 36.12 21.34
N THR A 347 4.72 36.07 22.56
CA THR A 347 5.86 36.92 22.96
C THR A 347 7.14 36.46 22.29
N SER A 348 8.18 37.32 22.26
CA SER A 348 9.51 36.94 21.74
C SER A 348 10.06 35.69 22.42
N SER A 349 9.89 35.59 23.74
CA SER A 349 10.30 34.40 24.52
C SER A 349 9.56 33.13 24.11
N GLN A 350 8.27 33.24 23.76
CA GLN A 350 7.47 32.11 23.28
C GLN A 350 7.86 31.68 21.87
N TRP A 351 8.20 32.63 20.99
CA TRP A 351 8.77 32.31 19.68
C TRP A 351 10.08 31.54 19.80
N THR A 352 11.01 32.02 20.63
CA THR A 352 12.28 31.31 20.90
C THR A 352 12.04 29.95 21.55
N LEU A 353 11.11 29.84 22.50
CA LEU A 353 10.77 28.56 23.11
C LEU A 353 10.24 27.55 22.07
N MET A 354 9.42 27.98 21.11
CA MET A 354 8.96 27.11 20.02
C MET A 354 10.10 26.69 19.09
N GLU A 355 11.03 27.59 18.78
CA GLU A 355 12.23 27.29 17.98
C GLU A 355 13.09 26.21 18.66
N ASN A 356 13.42 26.40 19.94
CA ASN A 356 14.20 25.44 20.72
C ASN A 356 13.46 24.10 20.91
N THR A 357 12.14 24.16 21.15
CA THR A 357 11.31 22.94 21.26
C THR A 357 11.33 22.16 19.94
N ALA A 358 11.19 22.85 18.80
CA ALA A 358 11.24 22.20 17.50
C ALA A 358 12.63 21.58 17.22
N GLU A 359 13.72 22.28 17.55
CA GLU A 359 15.10 21.79 17.38
C GLU A 359 15.36 20.49 18.16
N VAL A 360 14.87 20.39 19.40
CA VAL A 360 14.98 19.17 20.22
C VAL A 360 14.12 18.01 19.65
N LEU A 361 12.97 18.32 19.07
CA LEU A 361 12.01 17.34 18.59
C LEU A 361 12.35 16.76 17.21
N VAL A 362 13.06 17.50 16.34
CA VAL A 362 13.49 17.02 15.01
C VAL A 362 14.26 15.69 15.06
N PRO A 363 15.37 15.53 15.82
CA PRO A 363 16.10 14.26 15.86
C PRO A 363 15.26 13.10 16.43
N LEU A 364 14.33 13.41 17.34
CA LEU A 364 13.40 12.41 17.88
C LEU A 364 12.39 11.94 16.82
N GLU A 365 12.08 12.78 15.84
CA GLU A 365 11.13 12.47 14.78
C GLU A 365 11.79 11.53 13.78
N GLU A 366 13.03 11.84 13.42
CA GLU A 366 13.87 10.97 12.60
C GLU A 366 14.05 9.62 13.28
N LEU A 367 14.40 9.62 14.57
CA LEU A 367 14.53 8.40 15.34
C LEU A 367 13.23 7.59 15.36
N THR A 368 12.10 8.22 15.67
CA THR A 368 10.80 7.56 15.71
C THR A 368 10.44 6.98 14.35
N ARG A 369 10.74 7.69 13.26
CA ARG A 369 10.54 7.21 11.89
C ARG A 369 11.40 5.99 11.58
N GLU A 370 12.68 5.99 11.97
CA GLU A 370 13.59 4.87 11.75
C GLU A 370 13.15 3.61 12.51
N VAL A 371 12.84 3.71 13.81
CA VAL A 371 12.40 2.55 14.61
C VAL A 371 10.99 2.06 14.28
N SER A 372 10.19 2.87 13.59
CA SER A 372 8.84 2.49 13.13
C SER A 372 8.85 1.89 11.72
N LYS A 373 10.01 1.77 11.07
CA LYS A 373 10.11 1.10 9.77
C LYS A 373 9.75 -0.37 9.91
N GLU A 374 9.13 -0.90 8.87
CA GLU A 374 8.88 -2.32 8.72
C GLU A 374 10.17 -3.14 8.87
N THR A 375 11.31 -2.64 8.38
CA THR A 375 12.61 -3.32 8.45
C THR A 375 13.39 -3.07 9.75
N ALA A 376 12.86 -2.27 10.67
CA ALA A 376 13.56 -1.96 11.92
C ALA A 376 13.67 -3.19 12.81
N THR A 377 14.79 -3.29 13.52
CA THR A 377 15.13 -4.40 14.40
C THR A 377 15.47 -3.90 15.80
N ALA A 378 15.51 -4.81 16.78
CA ALA A 378 15.96 -4.48 18.13
C ALA A 378 17.42 -3.98 18.17
N ALA A 379 18.25 -4.36 17.19
CA ALA A 379 19.65 -3.94 17.10
C ALA A 379 19.79 -2.44 16.78
N ASP A 380 18.78 -1.83 16.16
CA ASP A 380 18.80 -0.41 15.79
C ASP A 380 18.60 0.51 17.00
N VAL A 381 18.03 -0.01 18.10
CA VAL A 381 17.59 0.77 19.27
C VAL A 381 18.75 1.40 20.04
N ILE A 382 19.80 0.63 20.36
CA ILE A 382 20.91 1.12 21.18
C ILE A 382 21.70 2.21 20.45
N PRO A 383 22.11 2.02 19.17
CA PRO A 383 22.76 3.08 18.39
C PRO A 383 21.90 4.33 18.27
N ALA A 384 20.61 4.17 18.00
CA ALA A 384 19.62 5.24 17.91
C ALA A 384 19.58 6.12 19.17
N ILE A 385 19.40 5.50 20.34
CA ILE A 385 19.30 6.21 21.61
C ILE A 385 20.64 6.88 21.96
N SER A 386 21.75 6.19 21.72
CA SER A 386 23.09 6.72 21.98
C SER A 386 23.38 7.95 21.12
N GLY A 387 23.03 7.90 19.83
CA GLY A 387 23.16 9.02 18.91
C GLY A 387 22.33 10.23 19.35
N TRP A 388 21.09 9.99 19.78
CA TRP A 388 20.24 11.05 20.33
C TRP A 388 20.83 11.69 21.60
N PHE A 389 21.35 10.90 22.54
CA PHE A 389 22.03 11.43 23.73
C PHE A 389 23.21 12.32 23.33
N CYS A 390 24.09 11.86 22.43
CA CYS A 390 25.21 12.66 21.94
C CYS A 390 24.74 13.99 21.33
N PHE A 391 23.63 13.99 20.59
CA PHE A 391 23.07 15.20 20.00
C PHE A 391 22.54 16.19 21.05
N ILE A 392 21.83 15.72 22.08
CA ILE A 392 21.39 16.58 23.19
C ILE A 392 22.59 17.19 23.92
N PHE A 393 23.60 16.37 24.23
CA PHE A 393 24.82 16.88 24.84
C PHE A 393 25.49 17.94 23.98
N TYR A 394 25.51 17.76 22.65
CA TYR A 394 26.02 18.75 21.72
C TYR A 394 25.23 20.07 21.77
N ILE A 395 23.89 20.03 21.78
CA ILE A 395 23.05 21.24 21.91
C ILE A 395 23.35 21.96 23.22
N LEU A 396 23.35 21.22 24.35
CA LEU A 396 23.61 21.79 25.68
C LEU A 396 25.00 22.44 25.74
N ILE A 397 26.02 21.80 25.18
CA ILE A 397 27.37 22.36 25.11
C ILE A 397 27.39 23.60 24.22
N LYS A 398 26.74 23.57 23.05
CA LYS A 398 26.70 24.71 22.12
C LYS A 398 26.03 25.93 22.75
N GLU A 399 24.91 25.75 23.48
CA GLU A 399 24.26 26.83 24.21
C GLU A 399 25.13 27.36 25.37
N HIS A 400 25.77 26.48 26.15
CA HIS A 400 26.71 26.88 27.20
C HIS A 400 27.94 27.63 26.66
N THR A 401 28.45 27.22 25.50
CA THR A 401 29.59 27.87 24.84
C THR A 401 29.18 29.23 24.25
N MET A 402 27.93 29.37 23.80
CA MET A 402 27.37 30.65 23.37
C MET A 402 27.23 31.62 24.55
N PHE A 403 26.80 31.14 25.73
CA PHE A 403 26.74 31.92 26.98
C PHE A 403 28.13 32.37 27.46
N PHE A 404 29.14 31.50 27.39
CA PHE A 404 30.53 31.85 27.77
C PHE A 404 31.16 32.87 26.81
N ASN A 405 30.81 32.85 25.53
CA ASN A 405 31.30 33.82 24.55
C ASN A 405 30.60 35.19 24.62
N ILE A 406 29.42 35.27 25.24
CA ILE A 406 28.70 36.52 25.52
C ILE A 406 29.22 37.17 26.83
N LEU A 407 29.69 36.38 27.80
CA LEU A 407 30.27 36.89 29.05
C LEU A 407 31.74 37.32 28.92
N ASN A 408 32.42 36.94 27.84
CA ASN A 408 33.81 37.31 27.54
C ASN A 408 33.94 38.43 26.48
N LYS A 409 32.87 39.17 26.22
CA LYS A 409 32.88 40.45 25.50
C LYS A 409 32.28 41.52 26.41
#